data_AF-A0A653A0F3-F1
#
_entry.id   AF-A0A653A0F3-F1
#
_cell.length_a   1.000
_cell.length_b   1.000
_cell.length_c   1.000
_cell.angle_alpha   90.00
_cell.angle_beta   90.00
_cell.angle_gamma   90.00
#
_symmetry.space_group_name_H-M   'P 1'
#
loop_
_entity.id
_entity.type
_entity.pdbx_description
1 polymer ?
#
loop_
_entity_poly.entity_id
_entity_poly.type
_entity_poly.pdbx_seq_one_letter_code
_entity_poly.pdbx_strand_id
1 'polypeptide(L)'
;MSPILKNPPLFYWCLAGSLCLFDQPERAVRFVPAAAGCLTILLVGALGRHMFDLKTGVRAGWIHLTSLLPLAMARLPIVDGLFGLFLTASWAAWWVGYQSAVARSRRSWFLVAWACLGLATMTKEIAAMAMTGLIVFVFLLLRRDLAALKGMYWWRGLLVFFLITLPWHVAAYLKTPEYAHFYFVVQHFGRLVGTKHVRT
;
A
#
# COMPACT_ATOMS: atom_id res chain seq x y z
N MET A 1 -31.38 2.43 -4.03
CA MET A 1 -30.10 1.72 -3.83
C MET A 1 -29.01 2.76 -3.62
N SER A 2 -28.64 3.06 -2.37
CA SER A 2 -27.53 3.98 -2.08
C SER A 2 -26.22 3.37 -2.59
N PRO A 3 -25.38 4.10 -3.34
CA PRO A 3 -24.14 3.56 -3.88
C PRO A 3 -23.22 3.20 -2.72
N ILE A 4 -22.91 1.91 -2.58
CA ILE A 4 -22.11 1.36 -1.49
C ILE A 4 -20.64 1.70 -1.77
N LEU A 5 -20.23 2.93 -1.50
CA LEU A 5 -18.83 3.36 -1.58
C LEU A 5 -17.98 2.79 -0.42
N LYS A 6 -18.19 1.55 0.06
CA LYS A 6 -17.56 1.09 1.31
C LYS A 6 -16.03 1.00 1.27
N ASN A 7 -15.42 0.95 0.08
CA ASN A 7 -14.00 0.71 -0.08
C ASN A 7 -13.36 1.72 -1.04
N PRO A 8 -12.08 2.09 -0.82
CA PRO A 8 -11.31 2.92 -1.74
C PRO A 8 -11.25 2.33 -3.17
N PRO A 9 -11.04 3.18 -4.19
CA PRO A 9 -11.37 2.85 -5.56
C PRO A 9 -10.27 2.08 -6.29
N LEU A 10 -9.04 2.06 -5.78
CA LEU A 10 -7.87 1.68 -6.59
C LEU A 10 -7.97 0.24 -7.10
N PHE A 11 -8.38 -0.68 -6.23
CA PHE A 11 -8.59 -2.08 -6.63
C PHE A 11 -9.67 -2.21 -7.71
N TYR A 12 -10.77 -1.46 -7.58
CA TYR A 12 -11.86 -1.48 -8.56
C TYR A 12 -11.45 -0.86 -9.88
N TRP A 13 -10.63 0.20 -9.88
CA TRP A 13 -10.07 0.78 -11.09
C TRP A 13 -9.13 -0.19 -11.81
N CYS A 14 -8.26 -0.88 -11.07
CA CYS A 14 -7.41 -1.93 -11.64
C CYS A 14 -8.26 -3.08 -12.21
N LEU A 15 -9.32 -3.48 -11.52
CA LEU A 15 -10.22 -4.55 -11.96
C LEU A 15 -11.04 -4.14 -13.19
N ALA A 16 -11.56 -2.91 -13.23
CA ALA A 16 -12.23 -2.35 -14.41
C ALA A 16 -11.28 -2.28 -15.62
N GLY A 17 -10.04 -1.82 -15.42
CA GLY A 17 -9.02 -1.84 -16.46
C GLY A 17 -8.72 -3.26 -16.95
N SER A 18 -8.66 -4.23 -16.04
CA SER A 18 -8.49 -5.63 -16.42
C SER A 18 -9.69 -6.20 -17.19
N LEU A 19 -10.92 -5.80 -16.86
CA LEU A 19 -12.11 -6.21 -17.59
C LEU A 19 -12.16 -5.62 -19.01
N CYS A 20 -11.54 -4.47 -19.23
CA CYS A 20 -11.36 -3.93 -20.58
C CYS A 20 -10.31 -4.68 -21.41
N LEU A 21 -9.39 -5.40 -20.76
CA LEU A 21 -8.28 -6.11 -21.42
C LEU A 21 -8.59 -7.59 -21.71
N PHE A 22 -9.55 -8.19 -21.00
CA PHE A 22 -9.89 -9.60 -21.15
C PHE A 22 -11.39 -9.78 -21.34
N ASP A 23 -11.77 -10.56 -22.35
CA ASP A 23 -13.19 -10.86 -22.64
C ASP A 23 -13.82 -11.77 -21.57
N GLN A 24 -13.01 -12.57 -20.88
CA GLN A 24 -13.50 -13.50 -19.86
C GLN A 24 -13.43 -12.86 -18.47
N PRO A 25 -14.57 -12.66 -17.78
CA PRO A 25 -14.61 -11.96 -16.50
C PRO A 25 -13.83 -12.70 -15.40
N GLU A 26 -13.83 -14.03 -15.42
CA GLU A 26 -13.09 -14.85 -14.45
C GLU A 26 -11.58 -14.61 -14.53
N ARG A 27 -11.04 -14.49 -15.75
CA ARG A 27 -9.61 -14.23 -15.99
C ARG A 27 -9.27 -12.79 -15.63
N ALA A 28 -10.12 -11.84 -16.00
CA ALA A 28 -9.94 -10.42 -15.68
C ALA A 28 -9.88 -10.17 -14.17
N VAL A 29 -10.81 -10.74 -13.41
CA VAL A 29 -10.90 -10.54 -11.96
C VAL A 29 -9.71 -11.17 -11.21
N ARG A 30 -9.16 -12.27 -11.73
CA ARG A 30 -7.98 -12.96 -11.16
C ARG A 30 -6.65 -12.37 -11.62
N PHE A 31 -6.63 -11.58 -12.68
CA PHE A 31 -5.39 -11.02 -13.22
C PHE A 31 -4.74 -10.02 -12.25
N VAL A 32 -5.52 -9.10 -11.68
CA VAL A 32 -5.01 -8.07 -10.75
C VAL A 32 -4.30 -8.68 -9.52
N PRO A 33 -4.91 -9.60 -8.74
CA PRO A 33 -4.23 -10.21 -7.60
C PRO A 33 -3.03 -11.08 -8.01
N ALA A 34 -3.11 -11.78 -9.16
CA ALA A 34 -1.99 -12.57 -9.66
C ALA A 34 -0.79 -11.68 -10.04
N ALA A 35 -1.05 -10.58 -10.76
CA ALA A 35 -0.04 -9.59 -11.11
C ALA A 35 0.56 -8.95 -9.84
N ALA A 36 -0.26 -8.61 -8.85
CA ALA A 36 0.21 -8.06 -7.58
C ALA A 36 1.13 -9.05 -6.83
N GLY A 37 0.77 -10.33 -6.79
CA GLY A 37 1.61 -11.38 -6.20
C GLY A 37 2.95 -11.54 -6.92
N CYS A 38 2.93 -11.63 -8.26
CA CYS A 38 4.15 -11.72 -9.07
C CYS A 38 5.09 -10.52 -8.86
N LEU A 39 4.55 -9.30 -8.88
CA LEU A 39 5.33 -8.09 -8.62
C LEU A 39 5.90 -8.05 -7.20
N THR A 40 5.15 -8.55 -6.21
CA THR A 40 5.62 -8.62 -4.82
C THR A 40 6.80 -9.59 -4.70
N ILE A 41 6.75 -10.74 -5.37
CA ILE A 41 7.88 -11.71 -5.41
C ILE A 41 9.14 -11.05 -5.97
N LEU A 42 9.02 -10.36 -7.11
CA LEU A 42 10.14 -9.67 -7.75
C LEU A 42 10.71 -8.58 -6.84
N LEU A 43 9.82 -7.82 -6.19
CA LEU A 43 10.20 -6.75 -5.28
C LEU A 43 10.94 -7.29 -4.04
N VAL A 44 10.44 -8.36 -3.42
CA VAL A 44 11.09 -9.02 -2.28
C VAL A 44 12.47 -9.55 -2.69
N GLY A 45 12.57 -10.16 -3.87
CA GLY A 45 13.85 -10.63 -4.39
C GLY A 45 14.84 -9.50 -4.67
N ALA A 46 14.37 -8.40 -5.26
CA ALA A 46 15.18 -7.21 -5.51
C ALA A 46 15.66 -6.54 -4.21
N LEU A 47 14.77 -6.43 -3.21
CA LEU A 47 15.11 -5.89 -1.90
C LEU A 47 16.13 -6.78 -1.17
N GLY A 48 15.94 -8.10 -1.20
CA GLY A 48 16.89 -9.06 -0.63
C GLY A 48 18.28 -8.97 -1.29
N ARG A 49 18.32 -8.82 -2.62
CA ARG A 49 19.56 -8.58 -3.37
C ARG A 49 20.22 -7.26 -2.95
N HIS A 50 19.44 -6.20 -2.76
CA HIS A 50 19.95 -4.88 -2.38
C HIS A 50 20.46 -4.84 -0.93
N MET A 51 19.83 -5.58 -0.02
CA MET A 51 20.22 -5.62 1.40
C MET A 51 21.43 -6.50 1.67
N PHE A 52 21.57 -7.58 0.90
CA PHE A 52 22.59 -8.60 1.13
C PHE A 52 23.31 -8.92 -0.18
N ASP A 53 22.88 -9.96 -0.89
CA ASP A 53 23.52 -10.47 -2.08
C ASP A 53 22.51 -11.15 -3.02
N LEU A 54 22.93 -11.47 -4.25
CA LEU A 54 22.08 -12.07 -5.27
C LEU A 54 21.46 -13.41 -4.85
N LYS A 55 22.22 -14.30 -4.19
CA LYS A 55 21.71 -15.60 -3.75
C LYS A 55 20.63 -15.42 -2.69
N THR A 56 20.84 -14.49 -1.76
CA THR A 56 19.85 -14.13 -0.73
C THR A 56 18.58 -13.54 -1.36
N GLY A 57 18.70 -12.66 -2.35
CA GLY A 57 17.55 -12.14 -3.10
C GLY A 57 16.75 -13.22 -3.82
N VAL A 58 17.42 -14.13 -4.53
CA VAL A 58 16.76 -15.25 -5.22
C VAL A 58 16.04 -16.16 -4.21
N ARG A 59 16.69 -16.51 -3.09
CA ARG A 59 16.09 -17.32 -2.02
C ARG A 59 14.87 -16.63 -1.41
N ALA A 60 14.94 -15.32 -1.14
CA ALA A 60 13.81 -14.57 -0.59
C ALA A 60 12.61 -14.59 -1.53
N GLY A 61 12.83 -14.42 -2.84
CA GLY A 61 11.79 -14.55 -3.86
C GLY A 61 11.15 -15.94 -3.87
N TRP A 62 11.96 -17.01 -3.84
CA TRP A 62 11.46 -18.39 -3.78
C TRP A 62 10.65 -18.66 -2.51
N ILE A 63 11.15 -18.24 -1.34
CA ILE A 63 10.44 -18.40 -0.07
C ILE A 63 9.09 -17.68 -0.11
N HIS A 64 9.05 -16.47 -0.67
CA HIS A 64 7.79 -15.73 -0.79
C HIS A 64 6.81 -16.41 -1.76
N LEU A 65 7.32 -16.94 -2.88
CA LEU A 65 6.51 -17.67 -3.87
C LEU A 65 5.92 -18.96 -3.29
N THR A 66 6.66 -19.69 -2.45
CA THR A 66 6.20 -20.96 -1.85
C THR A 66 5.41 -20.77 -0.55
N SER A 67 5.38 -19.56 0.00
CA SER A 67 4.62 -19.25 1.20
C SER A 67 3.11 -19.32 0.92
N LEU A 68 2.38 -20.02 1.80
CA LEU A 68 0.95 -20.27 1.64
C LEU A 68 0.13 -18.98 1.57
N LEU A 69 0.43 -18.00 2.43
CA LEU A 69 -0.35 -16.77 2.54
C LEU A 69 -0.22 -15.89 1.28
N PRO A 70 0.98 -15.52 0.80
CA PRO A 70 1.14 -14.80 -0.48
C PRO A 70 0.49 -15.54 -1.66
N LEU A 71 0.61 -16.86 -1.72
CA LEU A 71 0.00 -17.66 -2.77
C LEU A 71 -1.53 -17.58 -2.73
N ALA A 72 -2.14 -17.65 -1.54
CA ALA A 72 -3.58 -17.50 -1.37
C ALA A 72 -4.04 -16.07 -1.74
N MET A 73 -3.31 -15.05 -1.28
CA MET A 73 -3.62 -13.65 -1.60
C MET A 73 -3.51 -13.35 -3.11
N ALA A 74 -2.61 -14.02 -3.82
CA ALA A 74 -2.44 -13.87 -5.28
C ALA A 74 -3.55 -14.55 -6.10
N ARG A 75 -4.29 -15.51 -5.51
CA ARG A 75 -5.37 -16.23 -6.20
C ARG A 75 -6.76 -15.69 -5.88
N LEU A 76 -6.94 -15.10 -4.71
CA LEU A 76 -8.20 -14.53 -4.27
C LEU A 76 -8.34 -13.10 -4.81
N PRO A 77 -9.49 -12.72 -5.40
CA PRO A 77 -9.74 -11.35 -5.85
C PRO A 77 -10.10 -10.44 -4.68
N ILE A 78 -9.17 -10.32 -3.74
CA ILE A 78 -9.27 -9.51 -2.54
C ILE A 78 -8.26 -8.36 -2.59
N VAL A 79 -8.63 -7.25 -1.96
CA VAL A 79 -7.85 -6.00 -1.92
C VAL A 79 -6.49 -6.16 -1.21
N ASP A 80 -6.34 -7.18 -0.37
CA ASP A 80 -5.18 -7.42 0.49
C ASP A 80 -3.88 -7.67 -0.28
N GLY A 81 -3.93 -8.39 -1.41
CA GLY A 81 -2.73 -8.65 -2.22
C GLY A 81 -2.15 -7.37 -2.83
N LEU A 82 -3.01 -6.52 -3.40
CA LEU A 82 -2.61 -5.25 -3.99
C LEU A 82 -2.14 -4.26 -2.92
N PHE A 83 -2.80 -4.24 -1.75
CA PHE A 83 -2.36 -3.47 -0.59
C PHE A 83 -0.96 -3.89 -0.12
N GLY A 84 -0.71 -5.19 0.02
CA GLY A 84 0.58 -5.75 0.41
C GLY A 84 1.71 -5.37 -0.55
N LEU A 85 1.44 -5.40 -1.87
CA LEU A 85 2.40 -4.96 -2.89
C LEU A 85 2.82 -3.50 -2.67
N PHE A 86 1.87 -2.58 -2.59
CA PHE A 86 2.18 -1.14 -2.47
C PHE A 86 2.86 -0.81 -1.14
N LEU A 87 2.46 -1.48 -0.07
CA LEU A 87 3.10 -1.32 1.23
C LEU A 87 4.55 -1.82 1.22
N THR A 88 4.79 -3.00 0.63
CA THR A 88 6.14 -3.55 0.46
C THR A 88 6.98 -2.62 -0.41
N ALA A 89 6.41 -2.05 -1.48
CA ALA A 89 7.09 -1.10 -2.37
C ALA A 89 7.44 0.20 -1.63
N SER A 90 6.54 0.69 -0.78
CA SER A 90 6.79 1.85 0.08
C SER A 90 7.98 1.62 1.00
N TRP A 91 8.03 0.48 1.69
CA TRP A 91 9.12 0.16 2.61
C TRP A 91 10.45 -0.11 1.88
N ALA A 92 10.40 -0.80 0.75
CA ALA A 92 11.59 -1.02 -0.08
C ALA A 92 12.17 0.30 -0.59
N ALA A 93 11.34 1.19 -1.13
CA ALA A 93 11.76 2.50 -1.60
C ALA A 93 12.29 3.37 -0.43
N TRP A 94 11.63 3.34 0.73
CA TRP A 94 12.10 4.04 1.92
C TRP A 94 13.48 3.55 2.35
N TRP A 95 13.69 2.23 2.36
CA TRP A 95 14.97 1.61 2.73
C TRP A 95 16.10 1.99 1.78
N VAL A 96 15.85 1.95 0.46
CA VAL A 96 16.83 2.36 -0.55
C VAL A 96 17.15 3.85 -0.42
N GLY A 97 16.14 4.69 -0.18
CA GLY A 97 16.32 6.11 0.07
C GLY A 97 17.15 6.38 1.33
N TYR A 98 16.89 5.65 2.42
CA TYR A 98 17.61 5.75 3.69
C TYR A 98 19.10 5.40 3.55
N GLN A 99 19.44 4.38 2.75
CA GLN A 99 20.83 3.99 2.51
C GLN A 99 21.55 4.84 1.46
N SER A 100 20.83 5.65 0.68
CA SER A 100 21.42 6.40 -0.41
C SER A 100 22.21 7.62 0.08
N ALA A 101 23.52 7.64 -0.18
CA ALA A 101 24.39 8.78 0.08
C ALA A 101 24.15 9.95 -0.90
N VAL A 102 23.64 9.68 -2.11
CA VAL A 102 23.42 10.69 -3.15
C VAL A 102 22.09 11.40 -2.94
N ALA A 103 22.13 12.70 -2.63
CA ALA A 103 20.94 13.50 -2.30
C ALA A 103 19.80 13.41 -3.33
N ARG A 104 20.13 13.39 -4.63
CA ARG A 104 19.14 13.27 -5.72
C ARG A 104 18.44 11.90 -5.71
N SER A 105 19.21 10.83 -5.56
CA SER A 105 18.69 9.45 -5.49
C SER A 105 17.84 9.28 -4.23
N ARG A 106 18.36 9.69 -3.07
CA ARG A 106 17.64 9.73 -1.79
C ARG A 106 16.29 10.42 -1.91
N ARG A 107 16.24 11.61 -2.52
CA ARG A 107 14.99 12.34 -2.76
C ARG A 107 14.02 11.54 -3.61
N SER A 108 14.48 10.99 -4.74
CA SER A 108 13.62 10.22 -5.65
C SER A 108 12.99 9.03 -4.95
N TRP A 109 13.78 8.26 -4.20
CA TRP A 109 13.30 7.07 -3.50
C TRP A 109 12.32 7.39 -2.37
N PHE A 110 12.54 8.48 -1.61
CA PHE A 110 11.53 8.91 -0.65
C PHE A 110 10.24 9.35 -1.31
N LEU A 111 10.28 10.07 -2.44
CA LEU A 111 9.06 10.43 -3.17
C LEU A 111 8.31 9.20 -3.70
N VAL A 112 9.04 8.19 -4.19
CA VAL A 112 8.46 6.90 -4.58
C VAL A 112 7.83 6.21 -3.37
N ALA A 113 8.49 6.21 -2.20
CA ALA A 113 7.93 5.65 -0.98
C ALA A 113 6.60 6.33 -0.59
N TRP A 114 6.57 7.66 -0.60
CA TRP A 114 5.34 8.44 -0.35
C TRP A 114 4.24 8.17 -1.38
N ALA A 115 4.60 8.01 -2.65
CA ALA A 115 3.65 7.68 -3.71
C ALA A 115 3.04 6.28 -3.50
N CYS A 116 3.88 5.27 -3.24
CA CYS A 116 3.44 3.91 -2.94
C CYS A 116 2.57 3.86 -1.67
N LEU A 117 2.90 4.65 -0.64
CA LEU A 117 2.07 4.77 0.56
C LEU A 117 0.70 5.40 0.28
N GLY A 118 0.65 6.40 -0.62
CA GLY A 118 -0.59 6.97 -1.12
C GLY A 118 -1.46 5.93 -1.84
N LEU A 119 -0.85 5.14 -2.72
CA LEU A 119 -1.52 4.05 -3.42
C LEU A 119 -2.01 2.97 -2.45
N ALA A 120 -1.21 2.55 -1.47
CA ALA A 120 -1.63 1.59 -0.44
C ALA A 120 -2.84 2.10 0.36
N THR A 121 -2.83 3.40 0.71
CA THR A 121 -3.96 4.05 1.39
C THR A 121 -5.22 4.06 0.52
N MET A 122 -5.07 4.27 -0.79
CA MET A 122 -6.15 4.16 -1.77
C MET A 122 -6.64 2.74 -2.03
N THR A 123 -6.03 1.70 -1.47
CA THR A 123 -6.50 0.31 -1.62
C THR A 123 -7.43 -0.10 -0.49
N LYS A 124 -7.11 0.26 0.76
CA LYS A 124 -7.88 -0.19 1.92
C LYS A 124 -8.22 0.94 2.88
N GLU A 125 -7.28 1.43 3.67
CA GLU A 125 -7.57 2.38 4.76
C GLU A 125 -6.31 3.19 5.15
N ILE A 126 -6.52 4.30 5.89
CA ILE A 126 -5.46 5.18 6.45
C ILE A 126 -4.52 4.42 7.40
N ALA A 127 -4.94 3.23 7.87
CA ALA A 127 -4.09 2.30 8.61
C ALA A 127 -2.72 2.03 7.95
N ALA A 128 -2.63 2.09 6.61
CA ALA A 128 -1.35 1.99 5.88
C ALA A 128 -0.32 3.03 6.33
N MET A 129 -0.78 4.28 6.48
CA MET A 129 0.03 5.42 6.91
C MET A 129 0.46 5.24 8.36
N ALA A 130 -0.48 4.90 9.25
CA ALA A 130 -0.18 4.68 10.66
C ALA A 130 0.82 3.53 10.86
N MET A 131 0.62 2.41 10.17
CA MET A 131 1.51 1.25 10.25
C MET A 131 2.90 1.55 9.70
N THR A 132 2.99 2.21 8.54
CA THR A 132 4.28 2.60 7.95
C THR A 132 5.01 3.61 8.83
N GLY A 133 4.31 4.62 9.33
CA GLY A 133 4.86 5.63 10.23
C GLY A 133 5.41 5.00 11.51
N LEU A 134 4.66 4.08 12.12
CA LEU A 134 5.09 3.35 13.31
C LEU A 134 6.33 2.48 13.05
N ILE A 135 6.33 1.70 11.96
CA ILE A 135 7.46 0.83 11.61
C ILE A 135 8.73 1.65 11.37
N VAL A 136 8.63 2.72 10.57
CA VAL A 136 9.76 3.61 10.30
C VAL A 136 10.25 4.28 11.58
N PHE A 137 9.34 4.78 12.42
CA PHE A 137 9.70 5.43 13.68
C PHE A 137 10.40 4.47 14.63
N VAL A 138 9.83 3.28 14.87
CA VAL A 138 10.44 2.25 15.73
C VAL A 138 11.79 1.81 15.18
N PHE A 139 11.90 1.62 13.86
CA PHE A 139 13.17 1.28 13.23
C PHE A 139 14.25 2.35 13.49
N LEU A 140 13.93 3.63 13.30
CA LEU A 140 14.87 4.72 13.53
C LEU A 140 15.22 4.91 15.01
N LEU A 141 14.25 4.66 15.90
CA LEU A 141 14.47 4.65 17.34
C LEU A 141 15.46 3.55 17.74
N LEU A 142 15.29 2.32 17.22
CA LEU A 142 16.20 1.19 17.45
C LEU A 142 17.59 1.45 16.87
N ARG A 143 17.68 2.14 15.73
CA ARG A 143 18.95 2.59 15.12
C ARG A 143 19.58 3.81 15.81
N ARG A 144 18.85 4.46 16.74
CA ARG A 144 19.22 5.74 17.35
C ARG A 144 19.52 6.85 16.32
N ASP A 145 18.88 6.79 15.16
CA ASP A 145 19.02 7.77 14.07
C ASP A 145 17.70 8.51 13.81
N LEU A 146 17.18 9.16 14.84
CA LEU A 146 15.98 9.98 14.71
C LEU A 146 16.22 11.24 13.86
N ALA A 147 17.47 11.65 13.66
CA ALA A 147 17.82 12.76 12.79
C ALA A 147 17.43 12.49 11.33
N ALA A 148 17.47 11.22 10.90
CA ALA A 148 17.03 10.80 9.57
C ALA A 148 15.58 11.17 9.25
N LEU A 149 14.69 11.29 10.26
CA LEU A 149 13.31 11.75 10.07
C LEU A 149 13.27 13.10 9.36
N LYS A 150 14.14 14.06 9.72
CA LYS A 150 14.16 15.39 9.09
C LYS A 150 14.49 15.31 7.59
N GLY A 151 15.24 14.29 7.18
CA GLY A 151 15.67 14.06 5.80
C GLY A 151 14.69 13.25 4.94
N MET A 152 13.45 13.02 5.39
CA MET A 152 12.41 12.27 4.64
C MET A 152 11.59 13.13 3.67
N TYR A 153 11.99 14.39 3.45
CA TYR A 153 11.34 15.33 2.53
C TYR A 153 9.83 15.50 2.78
N TRP A 154 9.42 15.56 4.05
CA TRP A 154 8.02 15.59 4.50
C TRP A 154 7.10 16.48 3.67
N TRP A 155 7.46 17.73 3.41
CA TRP A 155 6.61 18.63 2.63
C TRP A 155 6.34 18.09 1.22
N ARG A 156 7.39 17.70 0.49
CA ARG A 156 7.25 17.17 -0.88
C ARG A 156 6.59 15.78 -0.88
N GLY A 157 6.90 14.96 0.11
CA GLY A 157 6.32 13.63 0.28
C GLY A 157 4.82 13.68 0.56
N LEU A 158 4.41 14.52 1.51
CA LEU A 158 3.01 14.79 1.82
C LEU A 158 2.28 15.36 0.62
N LEU A 159 2.88 16.30 -0.13
CA LEU A 159 2.27 16.79 -1.37
C LEU A 159 2.00 15.65 -2.36
N VAL A 160 2.96 14.75 -2.60
CA VAL A 160 2.76 13.59 -3.47
C VAL A 160 1.69 12.65 -2.93
N PHE A 161 1.74 12.34 -1.64
CA PHE A 161 0.75 11.49 -0.97
C PHE A 161 -0.67 12.06 -1.10
N PHE A 162 -0.85 13.35 -0.83
CA PHE A 162 -2.13 14.03 -0.92
C PHE A 162 -2.58 14.19 -2.37
N LEU A 163 -1.67 14.41 -3.32
CA LEU A 163 -2.03 14.45 -4.73
C LEU A 163 -2.62 13.12 -5.23
N ILE A 164 -2.18 11.99 -4.67
CA ILE A 164 -2.73 10.67 -5.00
C ILE A 164 -4.05 10.44 -4.25
N THR A 165 -4.09 10.73 -2.95
CA THR A 165 -5.21 10.35 -2.09
C THR A 165 -6.38 11.34 -2.12
N LEU A 166 -6.13 12.65 -2.06
CA LEU A 166 -7.18 13.66 -1.93
C LEU A 166 -8.16 13.73 -3.10
N PRO A 167 -7.76 13.64 -4.39
CA PRO A 167 -8.69 13.87 -5.49
C PRO A 167 -9.94 12.98 -5.42
N TRP A 168 -9.75 11.71 -5.08
CA TRP A 168 -10.86 10.79 -4.94
C TRP A 168 -11.69 11.07 -3.67
N HIS A 169 -11.04 11.33 -2.53
CA HIS A 169 -11.75 11.61 -1.28
C HIS A 169 -12.60 12.89 -1.40
N VAL A 170 -12.09 13.93 -2.06
CA VAL A 170 -12.82 15.17 -2.35
C VAL A 170 -13.99 14.89 -3.29
N ALA A 171 -13.77 14.15 -4.39
CA ALA A 171 -14.85 13.79 -5.31
C ALA A 171 -15.94 12.94 -4.65
N ALA A 172 -15.57 12.02 -3.75
CA ALA A 172 -16.50 11.21 -2.98
C ALA A 172 -17.29 12.07 -1.99
N TYR A 173 -16.63 13.00 -1.28
CA TYR A 173 -17.28 13.92 -0.35
C TYR A 173 -18.30 14.84 -1.04
N LEU A 174 -17.95 15.41 -2.19
CA LEU A 174 -18.84 16.29 -2.95
C LEU A 174 -20.09 15.56 -3.45
N LYS A 175 -19.99 14.25 -3.74
CA LYS A 175 -21.13 13.44 -4.17
C LYS A 175 -21.99 12.95 -3.01
N THR A 176 -21.37 12.61 -1.88
CA THR A 176 -22.07 12.05 -0.73
C THR A 176 -21.47 12.60 0.57
N PRO A 177 -21.94 13.74 1.08
CA PRO A 177 -21.38 14.39 2.28
C PRO A 177 -21.39 13.48 3.52
N GLU A 178 -22.39 12.59 3.63
CA GLU A 178 -22.53 11.61 4.73
C GLU A 178 -21.42 10.54 4.75
N TYR A 179 -20.73 10.35 3.62
CA TYR A 179 -19.67 9.34 3.46
C TYR A 179 -18.42 9.67 4.27
N ALA A 180 -18.04 10.94 4.38
CA ALA A 180 -16.84 11.34 5.12
C ALA A 180 -16.98 11.05 6.63
N HIS A 181 -18.15 11.31 7.21
CA HIS A 181 -18.40 11.01 8.63
C HIS A 181 -18.36 9.49 8.88
N PHE A 182 -18.93 8.66 8.00
CA PHE A 182 -18.88 7.20 8.13
C PHE A 182 -17.46 6.63 7.98
N TYR A 183 -16.70 7.07 6.96
CA TYR A 183 -15.36 6.57 6.66
C TYR A 183 -14.33 6.96 7.76
N PHE A 184 -14.35 8.20 8.24
CA PHE A 184 -13.41 8.65 9.27
C PHE A 184 -13.84 8.27 10.70
N VAL A 185 -15.13 8.36 11.05
CA VAL A 185 -15.58 8.15 12.44
C VAL A 185 -15.96 6.70 12.72
N VAL A 186 -16.78 6.07 11.87
CA VAL A 186 -17.29 4.71 12.14
C VAL A 186 -16.23 3.64 11.85
N GLN A 187 -15.45 3.81 10.78
CA GLN A 187 -14.48 2.80 10.35
C GLN A 187 -13.18 2.82 11.18
N HIS A 188 -12.71 4.00 11.61
CA HIS A 188 -11.47 4.14 12.37
C HIS A 188 -11.69 4.11 13.89
N PHE A 189 -12.70 4.82 14.41
CA PHE A 189 -12.95 4.85 15.86
C PHE A 189 -13.95 3.77 16.31
N GLY A 190 -14.98 3.47 15.50
CA GLY A 190 -16.00 2.46 15.86
C GLY A 190 -15.47 1.03 15.98
N ARG A 191 -14.43 0.66 15.23
CA ARG A 191 -13.75 -0.65 15.35
C ARG A 191 -12.84 -0.76 16.57
N LEU A 192 -12.20 0.33 16.99
CA LEU A 192 -11.30 0.35 18.14
C LEU A 192 -12.05 0.37 19.48
N VAL A 193 -13.27 0.93 19.50
CA VAL A 193 -14.06 1.10 20.74
C VAL A 193 -15.06 -0.06 20.98
N GLY A 194 -15.26 -0.96 20.02
CA GLY A 194 -15.92 -2.23 20.29
C GLY A 194 -17.39 -2.13 20.71
N THR A 195 -18.25 -1.49 19.92
CA THR A 195 -19.70 -1.68 20.04
C THR A 195 -20.36 -1.70 18.68
N LYS A 196 -20.45 -2.90 18.07
CA LYS A 196 -21.58 -3.34 17.23
C LYS A 196 -21.43 -4.84 16.93
N HIS A 197 -21.56 -5.65 17.98
CA HIS A 197 -22.31 -6.90 17.89
C HIS A 197 -23.78 -6.55 18.11
N VAL A 198 -24.52 -6.23 17.06
CA VAL A 198 -25.97 -6.36 17.11
C VAL A 198 -26.38 -7.13 15.87
N ARG A 199 -26.86 -8.34 16.15
CA ARG A 199 -27.53 -9.28 15.25
C ARG A 199 -28.48 -8.57 14.29
N THR A 200 -28.46 -9.00 13.04
CA THR A 200 -29.63 -9.53 12.32
C THR A 200 -29.12 -10.37 11.17
#